data_AF-A0A0G4LKY4-F1
#
_entry.id   AF-A0A0G4LKY4-F1
#
_cell.length_a   1.000
_cell.length_b   1.000
_cell.length_c   1.000
_cell.angle_alpha   90.00
_cell.angle_beta   90.00
_cell.angle_gamma   90.00
#
_symmetry.space_group_name_H-M   'P 1'
#
loop_
_entity.id
_entity.type
_entity.pdbx_description
1 polymer ?
#
loop_
_entity_poly.entity_id
_entity_poly.type
_entity_poly.pdbx_seq_one_letter_code
_entity_poly.pdbx_strand_id
1 'polypeptide(L)'
;MATGVDARLLKSTKFPPEFNQKVDMQKVNLQVIKKWIASKISEILGGEDDVVIELCFGLIEGSRFLDIKGLQIQLTGFLDKETASFCKELWKLFLS
;
A
#
# COMPACT_ATOMS: atom_id res chain seq x y z
N MET A 1 16.52 -6.93 -6.02
CA MET A 1 17.46 -5.86 -5.63
C MET A 1 16.61 -4.71 -5.12
N ALA A 2 16.60 -4.45 -3.81
CA ALA A 2 15.97 -3.25 -3.27
C ALA A 2 16.84 -2.06 -3.69
N THR A 3 16.27 -1.18 -4.50
CA THR A 3 16.96 -0.02 -5.06
C THR A 3 17.30 0.95 -3.92
N GLY A 4 18.46 1.60 -3.93
CA GLY A 4 18.87 2.53 -2.86
C GLY A 4 17.88 3.68 -2.58
N VAL A 5 16.87 3.86 -3.42
CA VAL A 5 15.73 4.75 -3.25
C VAL A 5 14.85 4.31 -2.07
N ASP A 6 14.66 3.00 -1.88
CA ASP A 6 13.85 2.40 -0.82
C ASP A 6 14.37 2.84 0.56
N ALA A 7 15.69 2.84 0.76
CA ALA A 7 16.33 3.21 2.02
C ALA A 7 16.26 4.73 2.34
N ARG A 8 16.22 5.59 1.30
CA ARG A 8 16.09 7.04 1.48
C ARG A 8 14.65 7.42 1.81
N LEU A 9 13.68 6.79 1.14
CA LEU A 9 12.26 6.95 1.41
C LEU A 9 11.88 6.39 2.78
N LEU A 10 12.47 5.27 3.23
CA LEU A 10 12.32 4.75 4.59
C LEU A 10 12.81 5.71 5.68
N LYS A 11 13.80 6.56 5.39
CA LYS A 11 14.31 7.54 6.35
C LYS A 11 13.51 8.85 6.35
N SER A 12 12.93 9.22 5.21
CA SER A 12 12.17 10.47 5.08
C SER A 12 10.68 10.31 5.45
N THR A 13 10.15 9.10 5.29
CA THR A 13 8.74 8.80 5.53
C THR A 13 8.50 8.49 6.99
N LYS A 14 7.68 9.30 7.66
CA LYS A 14 7.19 8.98 9.01
C LYS A 14 6.21 7.83 8.92
N PHE A 15 6.63 6.66 9.39
CA PHE A 15 5.75 5.51 9.55
C PHE A 15 4.99 5.62 10.89
N PRO A 16 3.66 5.83 10.89
CA PRO A 16 2.86 5.70 12.10
C PRO A 16 3.00 4.32 12.75
N PRO A 17 2.84 4.21 14.07
CA PRO A 17 3.00 2.95 14.82
C PRO A 17 2.00 1.88 14.39
N GLU A 18 0.86 2.29 13.81
CA GLU A 18 -0.15 1.40 13.21
C GLU A 18 0.48 0.43 12.20
N PHE A 19 1.50 0.87 11.44
CA PHE A 19 2.21 0.05 10.46
C PHE A 19 3.06 -1.09 11.02
N ASN A 20 3.23 -1.15 12.35
CA ASN A 20 3.90 -2.28 12.99
C ASN A 20 2.94 -3.45 13.27
N GLN A 21 1.64 -3.29 12.96
CA GLN A 21 0.62 -4.27 13.26
C GLN A 21 0.53 -5.33 12.17
N LYS A 22 0.73 -6.61 12.49
CA LYS A 22 0.67 -7.66 11.46
C LYS A 22 -0.75 -7.81 10.92
N VAL A 23 -0.91 -7.64 9.62
CA VAL A 23 -2.16 -7.92 8.92
C VAL A 23 -2.22 -9.39 8.55
N ASP A 24 -3.32 -10.04 8.94
CA ASP A 24 -3.57 -11.44 8.63
C ASP A 24 -4.41 -11.54 7.37
N MET A 25 -3.77 -11.86 6.26
CA MET A 25 -4.39 -11.83 4.94
C MET A 25 -5.48 -12.88 4.75
N GLN A 26 -5.56 -13.87 5.65
CA GLN A 26 -6.66 -14.83 5.68
C GLN A 26 -7.98 -14.23 6.18
N LYS A 27 -7.93 -13.12 6.94
CA LYS A 27 -9.12 -12.43 7.45
C LYS A 27 -9.57 -11.29 6.55
N VAL A 28 -8.76 -10.96 5.55
CA VAL A 28 -8.98 -9.80 4.70
C VAL A 28 -9.78 -10.21 3.48
N ASN A 29 -10.78 -9.39 3.15
CA ASN A 29 -11.55 -9.61 1.94
C ASN A 29 -10.88 -8.96 0.71
N LEU A 30 -10.09 -9.75 -0.02
CA LEU A 30 -9.33 -9.31 -1.20
C LEU A 30 -10.18 -8.59 -2.25
N GLN A 31 -11.43 -9.02 -2.43
CA GLN A 31 -12.35 -8.38 -3.38
C GLN A 31 -12.69 -6.92 -3.00
N VAL A 32 -12.86 -6.66 -1.70
CA VAL A 32 -13.15 -5.32 -1.19
C VAL A 32 -11.92 -4.44 -1.30
N ILE A 33 -10.75 -4.99 -0.91
CA ILE A 33 -9.47 -4.29 -1.03
C ILE A 33 -9.16 -3.91 -2.48
N LYS A 34 -9.40 -4.82 -3.45
CA LYS A 34 -9.19 -4.53 -4.87
C LYS A 34 -10.02 -3.35 -5.34
N LYS A 35 -11.33 -3.35 -5.04
CA LYS A 35 -12.23 -2.25 -5.39
C LYS A 35 -11.82 -0.95 -4.70
N TRP A 36 -11.41 -1.04 -3.43
CA TRP A 36 -11.00 0.13 -2.67
C TRP A 36 -9.72 0.75 -3.23
N ILE A 37 -8.69 -0.05 -3.52
CA ILE A 37 -7.44 0.41 -4.15
C ILE A 37 -7.75 1.07 -5.49
N ALA A 38 -8.52 0.42 -6.35
CA ALA A 38 -8.87 0.97 -7.66
C ALA A 38 -9.57 2.34 -7.54
N SER A 39 -10.58 2.44 -6.66
CA SER A 39 -11.28 3.68 -6.41
C SER A 39 -10.35 4.77 -5.86
N LYS A 40 -9.46 4.42 -4.92
CA LYS A 40 -8.61 5.40 -4.25
C LYS A 40 -7.44 5.86 -5.13
N ILE A 41 -6.84 4.96 -5.91
CA ILE A 41 -5.85 5.28 -6.94
C ILE A 41 -6.47 6.22 -7.98
N SER A 42 -7.67 5.89 -8.49
CA SER A 42 -8.40 6.72 -9.45
C SER A 42 -8.69 8.13 -8.90
N GLU A 43 -9.02 8.24 -7.62
CA GLU A 43 -9.27 9.51 -6.94
C GLU A 43 -8.00 10.36 -6.78
N ILE A 44 -6.85 9.74 -6.49
CA ILE A 44 -5.59 10.45 -6.25
C ILE A 44 -4.91 10.87 -7.56
N LEU A 45 -4.80 9.95 -8.51
CA LEU A 45 -4.12 10.18 -9.78
C LEU A 45 -5.04 10.78 -10.85
N GLY A 46 -6.35 10.83 -10.61
CA GLY A 46 -7.34 11.29 -11.58
C GLY A 46 -7.53 10.33 -12.78
N GLY A 47 -7.04 9.10 -12.66
CA GLY A 47 -7.08 8.06 -13.69
C GLY A 47 -6.81 6.67 -13.10
N GLU A 48 -7.31 5.62 -13.76
CA GLU A 48 -7.09 4.23 -13.35
C GLU A 48 -5.68 3.79 -13.76
N ASP A 49 -4.75 3.79 -12.81
CA ASP A 49 -3.43 3.16 -12.98
C ASP A 49 -3.53 1.66 -12.69
N ASP A 50 -3.96 0.89 -13.70
CA ASP A 50 -4.07 -0.57 -13.63
C ASP A 50 -2.76 -1.23 -13.16
N VAL A 51 -1.61 -0.67 -13.55
CA VAL A 51 -0.28 -1.14 -13.12
C VAL A 51 -0.10 -1.05 -11.60
N VAL A 52 -0.53 0.04 -10.97
CA VAL A 52 -0.40 0.21 -9.51
C VAL A 52 -1.40 -0.68 -8.78
N ILE A 53 -2.61 -0.83 -9.33
CA ILE A 53 -3.64 -1.73 -8.79
C ILE A 53 -3.13 -3.17 -8.83
N GLU A 54 -2.59 -3.62 -9.97
CA GLU A 54 -2.08 -4.96 -10.19
C GLU A 54 -0.86 -5.25 -9.31
N LEU A 55 0.06 -4.28 -9.16
CA LEU A 55 1.20 -4.38 -8.24
C LEU A 55 0.74 -4.55 -6.79
N CYS A 56 -0.19 -3.71 -6.34
CA CYS A 56 -0.74 -3.77 -5.01
C CYS A 56 -1.43 -5.13 -4.79
N PHE A 57 -2.25 -5.56 -5.75
CA PHE A 57 -2.94 -6.84 -5.69
C PHE A 57 -1.97 -8.03 -5.68
N GLY A 58 -0.89 -8.00 -6.46
CA GLY A 58 0.15 -9.04 -6.47
C GLY A 58 0.91 -9.15 -5.16
N LEU A 59 1.18 -8.03 -4.47
CA LEU A 59 1.79 -8.03 -3.13
C LEU A 59 0.84 -8.59 -2.07
N ILE A 60 -0.45 -8.30 -2.24
CA ILE A 60 -1.51 -8.73 -1.34
C ILE A 60 -1.75 -10.24 -1.54
N GLU A 61 -1.93 -10.71 -2.77
CA GLU A 61 -2.22 -12.11 -3.06
C GLU A 61 -1.00 -13.02 -2.82
N GLY A 62 0.21 -12.50 -3.06
CA GLY A 62 1.46 -13.26 -2.97
C GLY A 62 2.04 -13.41 -1.57
N SER A 63 1.51 -12.71 -0.55
CA SER A 63 2.07 -12.75 0.81
C SER A 63 1.01 -13.13 1.84
N ARG A 64 1.40 -13.88 2.88
CA ARG A 64 0.53 -14.14 4.04
C ARG A 64 0.62 -13.03 5.09
N PHE A 65 1.74 -12.30 5.08
CA PHE A 65 2.01 -11.16 5.93
C PHE A 65 2.41 -10.00 5.04
N LEU A 66 1.53 -9.00 4.95
CA LEU A 66 1.81 -7.80 4.19
C LEU A 66 2.79 -6.90 4.94
N ASP A 67 3.83 -6.46 4.24
CA ASP A 67 4.73 -5.43 4.74
C ASP A 67 4.31 -4.07 4.20
N ILE A 68 3.62 -3.30 5.04
CA ILE A 68 3.12 -1.97 4.68
C ILE A 68 4.26 -0.98 4.41
N LYS A 69 5.47 -1.19 4.95
CA LYS A 69 6.61 -0.30 4.68
C LYS A 69 7.09 -0.49 3.25
N GLY A 70 7.20 -1.74 2.80
CA GLY A 70 7.50 -2.07 1.40
C GLY A 70 6.42 -1.57 0.45
N LEU A 71 5.15 -1.75 0.81
CA LEU A 71 4.01 -1.25 0.05
C LEU A 71 4.04 0.29 -0.06
N GLN A 72 4.25 0.97 1.07
CA GLN A 72 4.32 2.43 1.11
C GLN A 72 5.45 2.97 0.27
N ILE A 73 6.62 2.32 0.24
CA ILE A 73 7.73 2.76 -0.60
C ILE A 73 7.40 2.60 -2.08
N GLN A 74 6.88 1.44 -2.48
CA GLN A 74 6.47 1.22 -3.87
C GLN A 74 5.42 2.24 -4.29
N LEU A 75 4.40 2.43 -3.46
CA LEU A 75 3.36 3.43 -3.70
C LEU A 75 3.91 4.85 -3.66
N THR A 76 4.95 5.14 -2.87
CA THR A 76 5.58 6.48 -2.83
C THR A 76 6.21 6.84 -4.16
N GLY A 77 6.69 5.85 -4.92
CA GLY A 77 7.13 6.06 -6.29
C GLY A 77 6.04 6.53 -7.26
N PHE A 78 4.76 6.27 -6.95
CA PHE A 78 3.61 6.65 -7.77
C PHE A 78 2.85 7.86 -7.20
N LEU A 79 2.54 7.82 -5.91
CA LEU A 79 1.65 8.74 -5.21
C LEU A 79 2.38 9.85 -4.46
N ASP A 80 3.71 9.78 -4.35
CA ASP A 80 4.61 10.74 -3.67
C ASP A 80 4.04 11.26 -2.33
N LYS A 81 3.31 12.38 -2.37
CA LYS A 81 2.73 13.08 -1.21
C LYS A 81 1.47 12.41 -0.64
N GLU A 82 0.66 11.79 -1.50
CA GLU A 82 -0.62 11.19 -1.12
C GLU A 82 -0.48 9.77 -0.56
N THR A 83 0.70 9.18 -0.72
CA THR A 83 1.03 7.83 -0.25
C THR A 83 0.77 7.63 1.24
N ALA A 84 1.11 8.62 2.07
CA ALA A 84 0.94 8.50 3.52
C ALA A 84 -0.55 8.36 3.90
N SER A 85 -1.42 9.15 3.26
CA SER A 85 -2.86 9.10 3.44
C SER A 85 -3.42 7.77 2.92
N PHE A 86 -3.00 7.36 1.72
CA PHE A 86 -3.42 6.11 1.10
C PHE A 86 -3.03 4.88 1.94
N CYS A 87 -1.76 4.75 2.34
CA CYS A 87 -1.29 3.62 3.12
C CYS A 87 -1.99 3.53 4.47
N LYS A 88 -2.26 4.67 5.11
CA LYS A 88 -2.95 4.68 6.40
C LYS A 88 -4.38 4.14 6.29
N GLU A 89 -5.14 4.60 5.30
CA GLU A 89 -6.51 4.15 5.05
C GLU A 89 -6.55 2.68 4.64
N LEU A 90 -5.67 2.28 3.72
CA LEU A 90 -5.53 0.89 3.28
C LEU A 90 -5.23 -0.04 4.47
N TRP A 91 -4.30 0.38 5.34
CA TRP A 91 -3.93 -0.40 6.51
C TRP A 91 -5.06 -0.48 7.54
N LYS A 92 -5.81 0.59 7.73
CA LYS A 92 -6.99 0.60 8.57
C LYS A 92 -8.05 -0.39 8.06
N LEU A 93 -8.23 -0.50 6.75
CA LEU A 93 -9.10 -1.51 6.13
C LEU A 93 -8.63 -2.93 6.36
N PHE A 94 -7.32 -3.17 6.31
CA PHE A 94 -6.74 -4.48 6.58
C PHE A 94 -6.86 -4.91 8.05
N LEU A 95 -6.87 -3.95 8.98
CA LEU A 95 -7.00 -4.18 10.42
C LEU A 95 -8.45 -4.20 10.91
N SER A 96 -9.40 -3.79 10.05
CA SER A 96 -10.82 -3.68 10.38
C SER A 96 -11.60 -4.97 10.19
#